data_AF-A0A937BLZ0-F1
#
_entry.id   AF-A0A937BLZ0-F1
#
_cell.length_a   1.000
_cell.length_b   1.000
_cell.length_c   1.000
_cell.angle_alpha   90.00
_cell.angle_beta   90.00
_cell.angle_gamma   90.00
#
_symmetry.space_group_name_H-M   'P 1'
#
loop_
_entity.id
_entity.type
_entity.pdbx_description
1 polymer ?
#
loop_
_entity_poly.entity_id
_entity_poly.type
_entity_poly.pdbx_seq_one_letter_code
_entity_poly.pdbx_strand_id
1 'polypeptide(L)'
;MAKLSIPLGDYLRYLRSMGLEGKGRKSGSHERWNFPSTNKQLIRSLTVDHNFKEVPLTHFKTNAMSYGKPWQDMWDEMVAKGFVKGTPKSKKKK
;
A
#
# COMPACT_ATOMS: atom_id res chain seq x y z
N MET A 1 -0.66 21.24 -5.19
CA MET A 1 -0.95 19.80 -5.31
C MET A 1 -0.98 19.22 -3.91
N ALA A 2 -2.03 18.49 -3.50
CA ALA A 2 -2.00 17.79 -2.21
C ALA A 2 -0.98 16.65 -2.32
N LYS A 3 0.12 16.76 -1.58
CA LYS A 3 1.14 15.71 -1.54
C LYS A 3 0.53 14.54 -0.78
N LEU A 4 0.13 13.50 -1.50
CA LEU A 4 -0.29 12.24 -0.91
C LEU A 4 0.95 11.67 -0.21
N SER A 5 1.02 11.88 1.11
CA SER A 5 2.03 11.32 1.97
C SER A 5 1.38 10.19 2.76
N ILE A 6 1.95 9.00 2.64
CA ILE A 6 1.55 7.83 3.44
C ILE A 6 2.74 7.51 4.33
N PRO A 7 2.64 7.73 5.65
CA PRO A 7 3.68 7.29 6.58
C PRO A 7 3.93 5.80 6.40
N LEU A 8 5.21 5.41 6.29
CA LEU A 8 5.57 4.01 6.04
C LEU A 8 4.95 3.09 7.11
N GLY A 9 5.00 3.48 8.38
CA GLY A 9 4.44 2.70 9.48
C GLY A 9 2.93 2.41 9.32
N ASP A 10 2.16 3.42 8.91
CA ASP A 10 0.71 3.26 8.70
C ASP A 10 0.42 2.40 7.47
N TYR A 11 1.24 2.52 6.42
CA TYR A 11 1.14 1.64 5.26
C TYR A 11 1.41 0.17 5.62
N LEU A 12 2.47 -0.11 6.39
CA LEU A 12 2.78 -1.48 6.81
C LEU A 12 1.67 -2.08 7.69
N ARG A 13 1.09 -1.28 8.60
CA ARG A 13 -0.07 -1.70 9.41
C ARG A 13 -1.29 -1.99 8.53
N TYR A 14 -1.54 -1.16 7.52
CA TYR A 14 -2.58 -1.39 6.55
C TYR A 14 -2.35 -2.70 5.75
N LEU A 15 -1.13 -2.97 5.28
CA LEU A 15 -0.80 -4.22 4.59
C LEU A 15 -1.09 -5.43 5.48
N ARG A 16 -0.71 -5.38 6.77
CA ARG A 16 -1.07 -6.43 7.75
C ARG A 16 -2.58 -6.57 7.92
N SER A 17 -3.32 -5.46 7.94
CA SER A 17 -4.79 -5.49 8.05
C SER A 17 -5.47 -6.16 6.84
N MET A 18 -4.80 -6.21 5.69
CA MET A 18 -5.27 -6.95 4.52
C MET A 18 -4.95 -8.45 4.60
N GLY A 19 -4.21 -8.90 5.62
CA GLY A 19 -3.73 -10.27 5.76
C GLY A 19 -2.45 -10.56 4.96
N LEU A 20 -1.71 -9.53 4.56
CA LEU A 20 -0.42 -9.69 3.92
C LEU A 20 0.69 -9.79 4.96
N GLU A 21 1.71 -10.57 4.63
CA GLU A 21 2.92 -10.70 5.41
C GLU A 21 4.13 -10.24 4.62
N GLY A 22 4.94 -9.39 5.26
CA GLY A 22 6.26 -9.01 4.76
C GLY A 22 7.23 -10.18 4.95
N LYS A 23 7.83 -10.62 3.86
CA LYS A 23 8.96 -11.55 3.86
C LYS A 23 10.19 -10.84 3.30
N GLY A 24 11.30 -11.00 4.02
CA GLY A 24 12.58 -10.46 3.64
C GLY A 24 12.95 -9.20 4.42
N ARG A 25 13.75 -9.40 5.45
CA ARG A 25 14.83 -8.47 5.81
C ARG A 25 16.00 -9.32 6.28
N LYS A 26 16.96 -9.55 5.39
CA LYS A 26 18.26 -10.15 5.78
C LYS A 26 19.43 -9.20 5.55
N SER A 27 19.36 -8.26 4.60
CA SER A 27 20.29 -7.11 4.50
C SER A 27 19.85 -6.01 3.49
N GLY A 28 18.57 -5.97 3.09
CA GLY A 28 18.09 -5.08 2.01
C GLY A 28 17.20 -3.93 2.49
N SER A 29 17.12 -2.87 1.68
CA SER A 29 16.17 -1.76 1.88
C SER A 29 14.72 -2.12 1.54
N HIS A 30 14.53 -3.15 0.71
CA HIS A 30 13.23 -3.56 0.20
C HIS A 30 12.68 -4.79 0.94
N GLU A 31 11.42 -4.73 1.32
CA GLU A 31 10.64 -5.84 1.87
C GLU A 31 9.55 -6.25 0.88
N ARG A 32 9.36 -7.56 0.68
CA ARG A 32 8.33 -8.09 -0.23
C ARG A 32 7.13 -8.61 0.56
N TRP A 33 5.94 -8.14 0.23
CA TRP A 33 4.71 -8.52 0.91
C TRP A 33 3.83 -9.40 0.04
N ASN A 34 3.31 -10.48 0.60
CA ASN A 34 2.38 -11.39 -0.06
C ASN A 34 1.42 -12.06 0.94
N PHE A 35 0.38 -12.72 0.46
CA PHE A 35 -0.47 -13.55 1.31
C PHE A 35 0.29 -14.80 1.77
N PRO A 36 0.14 -15.19 3.05
CA PRO A 36 0.76 -16.41 3.57
C PRO A 36 0.08 -17.71 3.10
N SER A 37 -1.17 -17.63 2.63
CA SER A 37 -1.98 -18.78 2.21
C SER A 37 -2.06 -18.93 0.69
N THR A 38 -2.20 -20.17 0.21
CA THR A 38 -2.25 -20.56 -1.20
C THR A 38 -3.54 -20.16 -1.93
N ASN A 39 -4.62 -19.81 -1.22
CA ASN A 39 -5.93 -19.53 -1.84
C ASN A 39 -6.12 -18.06 -2.27
N LYS A 40 -5.22 -17.16 -1.88
CA LYS A 40 -5.22 -15.76 -2.33
C LYS A 40 -3.84 -15.42 -2.85
N GLN A 41 -3.75 -15.07 -4.12
CA GLN A 41 -2.52 -14.59 -4.74
C GLN A 41 -2.67 -13.15 -5.20
N LEU A 42 -1.66 -12.34 -4.91
CA LEU A 42 -1.47 -11.07 -5.59
C LEU A 42 -1.03 -11.34 -7.04
N ILE A 43 -1.29 -10.39 -7.94
CA ILE A 43 -0.77 -10.42 -9.31
C ILE A 43 0.77 -10.46 -9.27
N ARG A 44 1.35 -9.74 -8.30
CA ARG A 44 2.78 -9.76 -7.98
C ARG A 44 2.98 -9.37 -6.51
N SER A 45 4.08 -9.77 -5.90
CA SER A 45 4.40 -9.33 -4.53
C SER A 45 4.51 -7.81 -4.45
N LEU A 46 3.96 -7.22 -3.38
CA LEU A 46 4.15 -5.79 -3.13
C LEU A 46 5.58 -5.57 -2.67
N THR A 47 6.18 -4.48 -3.10
CA THR A 47 7.53 -4.12 -2.64
C THR A 47 7.42 -2.82 -1.86
N VAL A 48 8.02 -2.81 -0.67
CA VAL A 48 8.05 -1.65 0.21
C VAL A 48 9.50 -1.31 0.49
N ASP A 49 9.92 -0.10 0.13
CA ASP A 49 11.24 0.41 0.45
C ASP A 49 11.21 1.11 1.82
N HIS A 50 12.03 0.62 2.74
CA HIS A 50 12.15 1.12 4.10
C HIS A 50 13.16 2.25 4.25
N ASN A 51 13.87 2.64 3.19
CA ASN A 51 14.76 3.81 3.21
C ASN A 51 13.98 5.12 3.34
N PHE A 52 12.70 5.12 2.98
CA PHE A 52 11.85 6.30 3.01
C PHE A 52 10.95 6.31 4.25
N LYS A 53 10.78 7.47 4.87
CA LYS A 53 9.81 7.67 5.97
C LYS A 53 8.35 7.63 5.47
N GLU A 54 8.15 7.90 4.18
CA GLU A 54 6.85 7.96 3.52
C GLU A 54 6.88 7.10 2.26
N VAL A 55 5.78 6.44 1.94
CA VAL A 55 5.65 5.65 0.71
C VAL A 55 5.44 6.60 -0.47
N PRO A 56 6.35 6.62 -1.47
CA PRO A 56 6.15 7.44 -2.64
C PRO A 56 4.89 7.05 -3.39
N LEU A 57 4.13 8.03 -3.91
CA LEU A 57 2.88 7.77 -4.63
C LEU A 57 3.03 6.76 -5.78
N THR A 58 4.16 6.80 -6.50
CA THR A 58 4.46 5.85 -7.57
C THR A 58 4.50 4.41 -7.04
N HIS A 59 5.18 4.19 -5.90
CA HIS A 59 5.24 2.87 -5.26
C HIS A 59 3.85 2.41 -4.80
N PHE A 60 3.08 3.32 -4.20
CA PHE A 60 1.71 3.02 -3.79
C PHE A 60 0.82 2.61 -4.96
N LYS A 61 0.87 3.35 -6.08
CA LYS A 61 0.12 3.02 -7.30
C LYS A 61 0.52 1.66 -7.88
N THR A 62 1.82 1.39 -7.95
CA THR A 62 2.33 0.11 -8.42
C THR A 62 1.90 -1.05 -7.52
N ASN A 63 1.90 -0.84 -6.20
CA ASN A 63 1.43 -1.82 -5.23
C ASN A 63 -0.09 -2.05 -5.33
N ALA A 64 -0.89 -1.01 -5.57
CA ALA A 64 -2.33 -1.19 -5.79
C ALA A 64 -2.62 -2.04 -7.05
N MET A 65 -1.91 -1.78 -8.16
CA MET A 65 -2.01 -2.60 -9.36
C MET A 65 -1.59 -4.05 -9.09
N SER A 66 -0.56 -4.26 -8.28
CA SER A 66 -0.10 -5.59 -7.87
C SER A 66 -1.13 -6.34 -7.04
N TYR A 67 -1.93 -5.61 -6.26
CA TYR A 67 -3.07 -6.13 -5.52
C TYR A 67 -4.29 -6.39 -6.43
N GLY A 68 -4.28 -5.88 -7.66
CA GLY A 68 -5.38 -6.05 -8.61
C GLY A 68 -6.53 -5.06 -8.43
N LYS A 69 -6.29 -3.90 -7.81
CA LYS A 69 -7.31 -2.85 -7.66
C LYS A 69 -6.78 -1.45 -7.99
N PRO A 70 -7.66 -0.50 -8.38
CA PRO A 70 -7.30 0.90 -8.53
C PRO A 70 -6.66 1.47 -7.26
N TRP A 71 -5.66 2.34 -7.43
CA TRP A 71 -4.97 2.96 -6.29
C TRP A 71 -5.88 3.89 -5.49
N GLN A 72 -6.90 4.48 -6.12
CA GLN A 72 -7.91 5.29 -5.46
C GLN A 72 -8.72 4.44 -4.46
N ASP A 73 -9.17 3.26 -4.87
CA ASP A 73 -9.92 2.34 -3.99
C ASP A 73 -9.04 1.92 -2.80
N MET A 74 -7.76 1.62 -3.05
CA MET A 74 -6.81 1.31 -1.98
C MET A 74 -6.61 2.50 -1.03
N TRP A 75 -6.60 3.73 -1.54
CA TRP A 75 -6.48 4.93 -0.71
C TRP A 75 -7.75 5.16 0.13
N ASP A 76 -8.92 5.05 -0.48
CA ASP A 76 -10.20 5.22 0.20
C ASP A 76 -10.38 4.19 1.32
N GLU A 77 -9.95 2.95 1.12
CA GLU A 77 -9.89 1.95 2.19
C GLU A 77 -8.95 2.36 3.34
N MET A 78 -7.78 2.91 3.04
CA MET A 78 -6.85 3.39 4.07
C MET A 78 -7.43 4.57 4.86
N VAL A 79 -8.15 5.47 4.19
CA VAL A 79 -8.87 6.59 4.84
C VAL A 79 -10.00 6.07 5.72
N ALA A 80 -10.83 5.17 5.19
CA ALA A 80 -11.96 4.58 5.91
C ALA A 80 -11.52 3.81 7.17
N LYS A 81 -10.37 3.14 7.10
CA LYS A 81 -9.75 2.45 8.24
C LYS A 81 -8.94 3.37 9.17
N GLY A 82 -8.84 4.66 8.86
CA GLY A 82 -8.15 5.65 9.69
C GLY A 82 -6.62 5.63 9.62
N PHE A 83 -6.01 4.96 8.64
CA PHE A 83 -4.56 4.90 8.47
C PHE A 83 -3.97 6.18 7.87
N VAL A 84 -4.75 6.94 7.09
CA VAL A 84 -4.33 8.21 6.49
C VAL A 84 -5.44 9.24 6.59
N LYS A 85 -5.06 10.52 6.65
CA LYS A 85 -6.00 11.65 6.63
C LYS A 85 -5.91 12.33 5.27
N GLY A 86 -7.03 12.38 4.55
CA GLY A 86 -7.13 13.13 3.30
C GLY A 86 -8.04 12.47 2.27
N THR A 87 -8.74 13.28 1.48
CA THR A 87 -9.52 12.80 0.35
C THR A 87 -8.63 12.62 -0.87
N PRO A 88 -8.67 11.48 -1.59
CA PRO A 88 -8.30 11.54 -2.99
C PRO A 88 -9.38 12.41 -3.61
N LYS A 89 -9.01 13.57 -4.17
CA LYS A 89 -9.95 14.37 -4.95
C LYS A 89 -10.28 13.61 -6.24
N SER A 90 -11.05 12.54 -6.15
CA SER A 90 -11.79 12.01 -7.27
C SER A 90 -12.96 12.95 -7.46
N LYS A 91 -12.87 13.84 -8.45
CA LYS A 91 -14.05 14.50 -8.98
C LYS A 91 -14.99 13.37 -9.42
N LYS A 92 -15.99 13.01 -8.62
CA LYS A 92 -17.19 12.36 -9.14
C LYS A 92 -17.76 13.34 -10.18
N LYS A 93 -17.47 13.10 -11.46
CA LYS A 93 -18.26 13.69 -12.53
C LYS A 93 -19.63 13.01 -12.44
N LYS A 94 -20.61 13.83 -12.08
CA LYS A 94 -22.04 13.55 -12.10
C LYS A 94 -22.50 13.28 -13.53
#